data_AF-A0A961YM03-F1
#
_entry.id   AF-A0A961YM03-F1
#
_cell.length_a   1.000
_cell.length_b   1.000
_cell.length_c   1.000
_cell.angle_alpha   90.00
_cell.angle_beta   90.00
_cell.angle_gamma   90.00
#
_symmetry.space_group_name_H-M   'P 1'
#
loop_
_entity.id
_entity.type
_entity.pdbx_description
1 polymer ?
#
loop_
_entity_poly.entity_id
_entity_poly.type
_entity_poly.pdbx_seq_one_letter_code
_entity_poly.pdbx_strand_id
1 'polypeptide(L)'
;FDPADIAKRRFRFVRSEASVLLGGGGAISPDIHPADLAGLMARYNMRLIATGVTIEQTAIDLLDYDVPLAQGDLFSAPRPVRSDILAEDQPVESGRRATG
;
A
#
# COMPACT_ATOMS: atom_id res chain seq x y z
N PHE A 1 -1.27 14.89 -11.80
CA PHE A 1 -1.58 13.53 -11.35
C PHE A 1 -2.76 13.04 -12.17
N ASP A 2 -2.61 11.98 -12.97
CA ASP A 2 -3.71 11.41 -13.78
C ASP A 2 -3.93 9.92 -13.43
N PRO A 3 -5.05 9.56 -12.78
CA PRO A 3 -5.38 8.18 -12.47
C PRO A 3 -5.51 7.27 -13.70
N ALA A 4 -5.91 7.79 -14.85
CA ALA A 4 -6.11 7.01 -16.06
C ALA A 4 -4.78 6.46 -16.59
N ASP A 5 -3.73 7.27 -16.59
CA ASP A 5 -2.39 6.86 -17.03
C ASP A 5 -1.75 5.83 -16.09
N ILE A 6 -2.05 5.91 -14.79
CA ILE A 6 -1.63 4.91 -13.80
C ILE A 6 -2.36 3.58 -14.07
N ALA A 7 -3.67 3.62 -14.32
CA ALA A 7 -4.47 2.44 -14.61
C ALA A 7 -4.03 1.73 -15.91
N LYS A 8 -3.63 2.49 -16.96
CA LYS A 8 -3.07 1.92 -18.20
C LYS A 8 -1.82 1.07 -17.94
N ARG A 9 -1.04 1.40 -16.91
CA ARG A 9 0.14 0.66 -16.47
C ARG A 9 -0.19 -0.52 -15.55
N ARG A 10 -1.48 -0.83 -15.36
CA ARG A 10 -1.99 -1.98 -14.58
C ARG A 10 -1.70 -1.94 -13.08
N PHE A 11 -1.43 -0.76 -12.52
CA PHE A 11 -1.36 -0.62 -11.07
C PHE A 11 -2.74 -0.86 -10.46
N ARG A 12 -2.76 -1.56 -9.32
CA ARG A 12 -3.98 -1.86 -8.54
C ARG A 12 -4.05 -1.07 -7.24
N PHE A 13 -2.92 -0.50 -6.83
CA PHE A 13 -2.77 0.19 -5.56
C PHE A 13 -1.99 1.47 -5.76
N VAL A 14 -2.43 2.51 -5.05
CA VAL A 14 -1.71 3.77 -4.89
C VAL A 14 -1.47 3.96 -3.41
N ARG A 15 -0.25 4.34 -3.03
CA ARG A 15 0.12 4.58 -1.63
C ARG A 15 0.35 6.08 -1.43
N SER A 16 -0.12 6.60 -0.29
CA SER A 16 0.09 7.98 0.12
C SER A 16 0.20 8.06 1.64
N GLU A 17 1.00 9.00 2.13
CA GLU A 17 1.07 9.29 3.56
C GLU A 17 -0.30 9.77 4.08
N ALA A 18 -0.71 9.28 5.25
CA ALA A 18 -1.97 9.66 5.87
C ALA A 18 -2.04 11.17 6.13
N SER A 19 -0.92 11.78 6.51
CA SER A 19 -0.83 13.25 6.68
C SER A 19 -1.13 14.02 5.41
N VAL A 20 -0.76 13.50 4.25
CA VAL A 20 -1.06 14.12 2.94
C VAL A 20 -2.54 13.94 2.60
N LEU A 21 -3.11 12.77 2.87
CA LEU A 21 -4.53 12.48 2.63
C LEU A 21 -5.46 13.30 3.53
N LEU A 22 -5.05 13.58 4.76
CA LEU A 22 -5.83 14.35 5.74
C LEU A 22 -5.55 15.87 5.70
N GLY A 23 -4.89 16.36 4.64
CA GLY A 23 -4.69 17.80 4.41
C GLY A 23 -3.51 18.43 5.13
N GLY A 24 -2.68 17.66 5.84
CA GLY A 24 -1.45 18.12 6.51
C GLY A 24 -0.24 18.31 5.58
N GLY A 25 -0.33 17.94 4.30
CA GLY A 25 0.80 17.89 3.38
C GLY A 25 0.51 18.40 1.97
N GLY A 26 0.05 19.65 1.83
CA GLY A 26 -0.14 20.29 0.51
C GLY A 26 -1.20 19.63 -0.38
N ALA A 27 -1.64 20.33 -1.42
CA ALA A 27 -2.63 19.78 -2.35
C ALA A 27 -1.99 18.67 -3.20
N ILE A 28 -2.53 17.44 -3.14
CA ILE A 28 -2.15 16.30 -4.01
C ILE A 28 -2.42 16.64 -5.49
N SER A 29 -3.47 17.42 -5.71
CA SER A 29 -3.81 18.10 -6.95
C SER A 29 -4.57 19.37 -6.56
N PRO A 30 -4.32 20.53 -7.20
CA PRO A 30 -5.03 21.77 -6.87
C PRO A 30 -6.56 21.66 -7.05
N ASP A 31 -7.02 20.69 -7.86
CA ASP A 31 -8.41 20.57 -8.28
C ASP A 31 -9.16 19.38 -7.65
N ILE A 32 -8.54 18.60 -6.78
CA ILE A 32 -9.15 17.38 -6.20
C ILE A 32 -9.06 17.46 -4.68
N HIS A 33 -10.22 17.44 -4.01
CA HIS A 33 -10.28 17.33 -2.57
C HIS A 33 -9.75 15.94 -2.14
N PRO A 34 -8.91 15.83 -1.10
CA PRO A 34 -8.33 14.55 -0.72
C PRO A 34 -9.36 13.46 -0.39
N ALA A 35 -10.53 13.84 0.15
CA ALA A 35 -11.66 12.91 0.38
C ALA A 35 -12.22 12.29 -0.91
N ASP A 36 -12.12 12.98 -2.05
CA ASP A 36 -12.59 12.45 -3.33
C ASP A 36 -11.59 11.49 -3.98
N LEU A 37 -10.35 11.44 -3.47
CA LEU A 37 -9.27 10.67 -4.09
C LEU A 37 -9.55 9.17 -4.05
N ALA A 38 -10.11 8.66 -2.94
CA ALA A 38 -10.46 7.24 -2.80
C ALA A 38 -11.49 6.81 -3.84
N GLY A 39 -12.58 7.58 -3.96
CA GLY A 39 -13.62 7.37 -4.96
C GLY A 39 -13.09 7.51 -6.39
N LEU A 40 -12.19 8.45 -6.65
CA LEU A 40 -11.55 8.62 -7.96
C LEU A 40 -10.72 7.39 -8.33
N MET A 41 -9.88 6.87 -7.42
CA MET A 41 -9.10 5.65 -7.67
C MET A 41 -10.00 4.43 -7.94
N ALA A 42 -11.09 4.30 -7.19
CA ALA A 42 -12.02 3.17 -7.32
C ALA A 42 -12.63 3.08 -8.73
N ARG A 43 -12.92 4.22 -9.38
CA ARG A 43 -13.42 4.28 -10.78
C ARG A 43 -12.47 3.63 -11.78
N TYR A 44 -11.18 3.59 -11.47
CA TYR A 44 -10.14 2.98 -12.29
C TYR A 44 -9.73 1.57 -11.81
N ASN A 45 -10.53 0.92 -10.95
CA ASN A 45 -10.22 -0.38 -10.33
C ASN A 45 -8.94 -0.39 -9.48
N MET A 46 -8.58 0.77 -8.94
CA MET A 46 -7.46 0.95 -8.03
C MET A 46 -7.95 1.19 -6.61
N ARG A 47 -7.11 0.89 -5.62
CA ARG A 47 -7.37 1.19 -4.21
C ARG A 47 -6.27 2.05 -3.63
N LEU A 48 -6.65 3.01 -2.80
CA LEU A 48 -5.73 3.83 -2.03
C LEU A 48 -5.33 3.11 -0.75
N ILE A 49 -4.05 3.18 -0.38
CA ILE A 49 -3.52 2.70 0.90
C ILE A 49 -2.88 3.88 1.62
N ALA A 50 -3.39 4.22 2.79
CA ALA A 50 -2.78 5.21 3.67
C ALA A 50 -1.55 4.62 4.37
N THR A 51 -0.44 5.36 4.38
CA THR A 51 0.80 4.98 5.09
C THR A 51 1.09 5.90 6.26
N GLY A 52 1.95 5.47 7.18
CA GLY A 52 2.35 6.30 8.32
C GLY A 52 1.32 6.38 9.45
N VAL A 53 0.36 5.44 9.52
CA VAL A 53 -0.69 5.45 10.55
C VAL A 53 -0.14 4.92 11.88
N THR A 54 0.03 5.80 12.87
CA THR A 54 0.63 5.46 14.18
C THR A 54 -0.35 5.57 15.35
N ILE A 55 -1.47 6.25 15.18
CA ILE A 55 -2.49 6.46 16.21
C ILE A 55 -3.90 6.12 15.69
N GLU A 56 -4.77 5.69 16.60
CA GLU A 56 -6.15 5.29 16.27
C GLU A 56 -6.97 6.43 15.65
N GLN A 57 -6.80 7.66 16.12
CA GLN A 57 -7.51 8.82 15.58
C GLN A 57 -7.27 8.97 14.06
N THR A 58 -6.03 8.82 13.60
CA THR A 58 -5.71 8.90 12.16
C THR A 58 -6.41 7.79 11.38
N ALA A 59 -6.56 6.59 11.94
CA ALA A 59 -7.30 5.52 11.29
C ALA A 59 -8.79 5.84 11.17
N ILE A 60 -9.38 6.47 12.19
CA ILE A 60 -10.77 6.92 12.18
C ILE A 60 -10.95 8.02 11.12
N ASP A 61 -10.09 9.04 11.12
CA ASP A 61 -10.17 10.15 10.16
C ASP A 61 -10.06 9.65 8.70
N LEU A 62 -9.28 8.59 8.45
CA LEU A 62 -9.17 7.96 7.12
C LEU A 62 -10.46 7.26 6.67
N LEU A 63 -11.26 6.74 7.62
CA LEU A 63 -12.55 6.13 7.29
C LEU A 63 -13.56 7.20 6.82
N ASP A 64 -13.50 8.40 7.37
CA ASP A 64 -14.32 9.54 6.91
C ASP A 64 -13.97 9.98 5.48
N TYR A 65 -12.78 9.60 5.00
CA TYR A 65 -12.28 9.87 3.64
C TYR A 65 -12.46 8.66 2.69
N ASP A 66 -13.26 7.66 3.09
CA ASP A 66 -13.49 6.42 2.34
C ASP A 66 -12.19 5.65 2.01
N VAL A 67 -11.17 5.72 2.89
CA VAL A 67 -9.88 5.01 2.73
C VAL A 67 -9.82 3.79 3.65
N PRO A 68 -10.30 2.60 3.21
CA PRO A 68 -10.39 1.42 4.08
C PRO A 68 -9.07 0.67 4.27
N LEU A 69 -8.01 1.01 3.52
CA LEU A 69 -6.71 0.34 3.61
C LEU A 69 -5.69 1.27 4.24
N ALA A 70 -5.04 0.80 5.30
CA ALA A 70 -4.02 1.56 6.00
C ALA A 70 -2.85 0.66 6.43
N GLN A 71 -1.66 1.25 6.51
CA GLN A 71 -0.44 0.63 7.00
C GLN A 71 0.31 1.58 7.94
N GLY A 72 0.78 1.05 9.05
CA GLY A 72 1.66 1.74 9.99
C GLY A 72 1.77 1.00 11.31
N ASP A 73 2.55 1.55 12.22
CA ASP A 73 2.89 0.92 13.50
C ASP A 73 1.67 0.66 14.40
N LEU A 74 0.58 1.41 14.19
CA LEU A 74 -0.70 1.16 14.85
C LEU A 74 -1.19 -0.28 14.65
N PHE A 75 -0.99 -0.85 13.45
CA PHE A 75 -1.53 -2.17 13.09
C PHE A 75 -0.55 -3.30 13.40
N SER A 76 0.74 -3.08 13.15
CA SER A 76 1.82 -3.98 13.57
C SER A 76 3.15 -3.28 13.39
N ALA A 77 4.04 -3.44 14.37
CA ALA A 77 5.45 -3.13 14.19
C ALA A 77 6.07 -4.01 13.08
N PRO A 78 7.12 -3.54 12.38
CA PRO A 78 7.92 -4.35 11.47
C PRO A 78 8.48 -5.58 12.20
N ARG A 79 8.31 -6.78 11.64
CA ARG A 79 8.78 -8.03 12.25
C ARG A 79 9.94 -8.62 11.44
N PRO A 80 11.02 -9.08 12.09
CA PRO A 80 12.07 -9.78 11.39
C PRO A 80 11.54 -11.07 10.75
N VAL A 81 12.03 -11.38 9.55
CA VAL A 81 11.70 -12.62 8.84
C VAL A 81 12.41 -13.77 9.56
N ARG A 82 11.67 -14.86 9.86
CA ARG A 82 12.27 -16.06 10.46
C ARG A 82 13.22 -16.71 9.46
N SER A 83 14.35 -17.23 9.95
CA SER A 83 15.39 -17.90 9.14
C SER A 83 14.83 -18.97 8.19
N ASP A 84 13.77 -19.67 8.61
CA ASP A 84 13.23 -20.82 7.88
C ASP A 84 12.49 -20.40 6.60
N ILE A 85 11.96 -19.16 6.53
CA ILE A 85 11.34 -18.60 5.32
C ILE A 85 12.40 -18.15 4.30
N LEU A 86 13.59 -17.76 4.77
CA LEU A 86 14.72 -17.39 3.90
C LEU A 86 15.39 -18.61 3.26
N ALA A 87 15.27 -19.79 3.87
CA ALA A 87 15.90 -21.02 3.40
C ALA A 87 15.13 -21.73 2.27
N GLU A 88 13.82 -21.49 2.14
CA GLU A 88 12.98 -22.09 1.08
C GLU A 88 13.29 -21.56 -0.34
N ASP A 89 14.02 -20.45 -0.46
CA ASP A 89 14.42 -19.85 -1.76
C ASP A 89 15.77 -20.38 -2.28
N GLN A 90 16.34 -21.42 -1.65
CA GLN A 90 17.52 -22.12 -2.16
C GLN A 90 17.07 -23.21 -3.15
N PRO A 91 17.38 -23.12 -4.46
CA PRO A 91 17.07 -24.19 -5.39
C PRO A 91 17.78 -25.47 -4.96
N VAL A 92 16.99 -26.51 -4.68
CA VAL A 92 17.50 -27.86 -4.40
C VAL A 92 18.31 -28.33 -5.61
N GLU A 93 19.64 -28.30 -5.50
CA GLU A 93 20.51 -28.85 -6.51
C GLU A 93 20.26 -30.37 -6.59
N SER A 94 19.54 -30.77 -7.63
CA SER A 94 19.14 -32.15 -7.88
C SER A 94 20.38 -33.01 -8.01
N GLY A 95 20.69 -33.77 -6.96
CA GLY A 95 21.78 -34.72 -6.91
C GLY A 95 21.75 -35.67 -8.11
N ARG A 96 22.70 -35.47 -9.03
CA ARG A 96 22.96 -36.40 -10.13
C ARG A 96 23.57 -37.67 -9.53
N ARG A 97 22.73 -38.67 -9.27
CA ARG A 97 23.17 -40.07 -9.24
C ARG A 97 23.62 -40.45 -10.65
N ALA A 98 24.88 -40.81 -10.79
CA ALA A 98 25.33 -41.70 -11.86
C ALA A 98 26.34 -42.68 -11.25
N THR A 99 25.78 -43.74 -10.70
CA THR A 99 26.39 -45.07 -10.62
C THR A 99 26.45 -45.63 -12.04
N GLY A 100 27.58 -46.20 -12.45
CA GLY A 100 27.75 -46.90 -13.72
C GLY A 100 29.15 -46.80 -14.26
#